data_AF-A0ABD1WM15-F1
#
_entry.id   AF-A0ABD1WM15-F1
#
_cell.length_a   1.000
_cell.length_b   1.000
_cell.length_c   1.000
_cell.angle_alpha   90.00
_cell.angle_beta   90.00
_cell.angle_gamma   90.00
#
_symmetry.space_group_name_H-M   'P 1'
#
loop_
_entity.id
_entity.type
_entity.pdbx_description
1 polymer ?
#
loop_
_entity_poly.entity_id
_entity_poly.type
_entity_poly.pdbx_seq_one_letter_code
_entity_poly.pdbx_strand_id
1 'polypeptide(L)'
;MQAINYNNFTIRIADPSLDTENYSSCPIYSSVDNDLSSSYMYIASSQSITLLNCISLINNSLYIDNPFCGNKSAISNSSKILSYFVIGSILGSDLEESCTFDTVVLTSSSIPLQENATYSTIHVALAFGFELS
;
A
#
# COMPACT_ATOMS: atom_id res chain seq x y z
N MET A 1 12.55 -13.62 11.60
CA MET A 1 12.50 -12.14 11.49
C MET A 1 12.69 -11.54 12.86
N GLN A 2 13.53 -10.53 13.00
CA GLN A 2 13.71 -9.78 14.25
C GLN A 2 12.96 -8.46 14.12
N ALA A 3 11.88 -8.28 14.89
CA ALA A 3 11.06 -7.07 14.84
C ALA A 3 11.66 -5.89 15.62
N ILE A 4 12.57 -6.15 16.56
CA ILE A 4 13.22 -5.13 17.39
C ILE A 4 14.72 -5.23 17.23
N ASN A 5 15.35 -4.15 16.75
CA ASN A 5 16.79 -4.03 16.60
C ASN A 5 17.36 -3.17 17.74
N TYR A 6 18.03 -3.82 18.70
CA TYR A 6 18.61 -3.14 19.86
C TYR A 6 19.89 -2.34 19.54
N ASN A 7 20.55 -2.59 18.41
CA ASN A 7 21.75 -1.84 18.02
C ASN A 7 21.38 -0.46 17.48
N ASN A 8 20.29 -0.41 16.70
CA ASN A 8 19.79 0.82 16.06
C ASN A 8 18.61 1.43 16.80
N PHE A 9 18.18 0.80 17.92
CA PHE A 9 16.99 1.16 18.69
C PHE A 9 15.71 1.25 17.84
N THR A 10 15.58 0.41 16.81
CA THR A 10 14.41 0.42 15.92
C THR A 10 13.42 -0.69 16.24
N ILE A 11 12.14 -0.41 15.98
CA ILE A 11 11.08 -1.43 15.93
C ILE A 11 10.43 -1.40 14.55
N ARG A 12 10.26 -2.58 13.95
CA ARG A 12 9.61 -2.77 12.66
C ARG A 12 8.12 -3.05 12.85
N ILE A 13 7.30 -2.29 12.14
CA ILE A 13 5.84 -2.40 12.09
C ILE A 13 5.46 -2.87 10.68
N ALA A 14 4.75 -3.99 10.57
CA ALA A 14 4.29 -4.57 9.31
C ALA A 14 2.84 -5.07 9.47
N ASP A 15 2.07 -5.09 8.37
CA ASP A 15 0.72 -5.66 8.38
C ASP A 15 0.80 -7.19 8.48
N PRO A 16 0.26 -7.82 9.55
CA PRO A 16 0.30 -9.27 9.71
C PRO A 16 -0.52 -10.03 8.65
N SER A 17 -1.40 -9.37 7.89
CA SER A 17 -2.11 -10.00 6.79
C SER A 17 -1.25 -10.24 5.55
N LEU A 18 -0.08 -9.58 5.47
CA LEU A 18 0.84 -9.67 4.35
C LEU A 18 1.95 -10.68 4.62
N ASP A 19 2.24 -11.49 3.60
CA ASP A 19 3.28 -12.51 3.66
C ASP A 19 4.21 -12.39 2.46
N THR A 20 5.52 -12.26 2.71
CA THR A 20 6.56 -12.16 1.68
C THR A 20 6.60 -13.33 0.70
N GLU A 21 6.06 -14.49 1.07
CA GLU A 21 5.98 -15.68 0.21
C GLU A 21 4.62 -15.82 -0.49
N ASN A 22 3.60 -15.07 -0.04
CA ASN A 22 2.25 -15.09 -0.60
C ASN A 22 1.82 -13.72 -1.14
N TYR A 23 2.16 -13.50 -2.41
CA TYR A 23 1.78 -12.36 -3.24
C TYR A 23 0.28 -12.25 -3.54
N SER A 24 -0.58 -13.10 -2.98
CA SER A 24 -2.03 -12.95 -3.09
C SER A 24 -2.68 -12.30 -1.87
N SER A 25 -1.87 -11.96 -0.86
CA SER A 25 -2.31 -11.28 0.35
C SER A 25 -2.46 -9.78 0.15
N CYS A 26 -3.31 -9.18 0.98
CA CYS A 26 -3.71 -7.77 0.88
C CYS A 26 -3.61 -7.07 2.24
N PRO A 27 -3.23 -5.79 2.26
CA PRO A 27 -3.25 -5.02 3.50
C PRO A 27 -4.71 -4.90 3.94
N ILE A 28 -5.00 -5.26 5.20
CA ILE A 28 -6.36 -5.19 5.75
C ILE A 28 -6.52 -3.93 6.61
N TYR A 29 -5.41 -3.37 7.08
CA TYR A 29 -5.42 -2.21 7.97
C TYR A 29 -4.83 -0.98 7.28
N SER A 30 -5.56 0.15 7.38
CA SER A 30 -4.93 1.44 7.12
C SER A 30 -3.80 1.63 8.12
N SER A 31 -2.58 1.87 7.62
CA SER A 31 -1.46 2.28 8.49
C SER A 31 -1.58 3.76 8.89
N VAL A 32 -2.56 4.46 8.32
CA VAL A 32 -2.70 5.90 8.38
C VAL A 32 -4.13 6.23 8.79
N ASP A 33 -4.36 6.42 10.08
CA ASP A 33 -5.56 7.12 10.54
C ASP A 33 -5.41 8.60 10.12
N ASN A 34 -6.45 9.21 9.55
CA ASN A 34 -6.34 10.54 8.92
C ASN A 34 -5.80 11.62 9.87
N ASP A 35 -6.04 11.48 11.18
CA ASP A 35 -5.53 12.39 12.24
C ASP A 35 -4.07 12.11 12.64
N LEU A 36 -3.53 10.91 12.36
CA LEU A 36 -2.18 10.48 12.76
C LEU A 36 -1.14 10.60 11.63
N SER A 37 -1.59 10.80 10.39
CA SER A 37 -0.76 10.74 9.17
C SER A 37 0.46 11.66 9.20
N SER A 38 0.29 12.90 9.64
CA SER A 38 1.36 13.91 9.64
C SER A 38 2.43 13.63 10.70
N SER A 39 2.03 13.05 11.83
CA SER A 39 2.91 12.81 12.97
C SER A 39 3.74 11.55 12.76
N TYR A 40 3.13 10.45 12.29
CA TYR A 40 3.83 9.18 12.07
C TYR A 40 4.78 9.22 10.88
N MET A 41 4.40 9.90 9.79
CA MET A 41 5.28 10.06 8.61
C MET A 41 6.56 10.83 8.94
N TYR A 42 6.53 11.72 9.94
CA TYR A 42 7.72 12.48 10.36
C TYR A 42 8.69 11.69 11.24
N ILE A 43 8.19 10.69 11.97
CA ILE A 43 8.97 9.89 12.94
C ILE A 43 9.48 8.59 12.29
N ALA A 44 8.79 8.11 11.25
CA ALA A 44 9.15 6.90 10.52
C ALA A 44 9.99 7.22 9.28
N SER A 45 11.11 6.52 9.09
CA SER A 45 11.80 6.45 7.78
C SER A 45 10.96 5.61 6.81
N SER A 46 9.87 6.21 6.33
CA SER A 46 8.82 5.55 5.58
C SER A 46 8.45 6.29 4.31
N GLN A 47 7.80 5.58 3.40
CA GLN A 47 7.16 6.09 2.21
C GLN A 47 5.72 5.57 2.17
N SER A 48 4.79 6.36 1.66
CA SER A 48 3.38 5.98 1.53
C SER A 48 3.11 5.24 0.23
N ILE A 49 2.14 4.34 0.26
CA ILE A 49 1.51 3.73 -0.92
C ILE A 49 0.00 3.91 -0.75
N THR A 50 -0.64 4.49 -1.76
CA THR A 50 -2.09 4.67 -1.80
C THR A 50 -2.75 3.51 -2.53
N LEU A 51 -3.78 2.94 -1.93
CA LEU A 51 -4.64 1.92 -2.52
C LEU A 51 -5.90 2.60 -3.06
N LEU A 52 -6.26 2.24 -4.29
CA LEU A 52 -7.40 2.80 -5.00
C LEU A 52 -8.29 1.67 -5.52
N ASN A 53 -9.59 1.92 -5.53
CA ASN A 53 -10.60 1.05 -6.12
C ASN A 53 -11.31 1.77 -7.26
N CYS A 54 -11.31 1.19 -8.46
CA CYS A 54 -11.86 1.78 -9.67
C CYS A 54 -12.89 0.86 -10.33
N ILE A 55 -13.84 1.45 -11.05
CA ILE A 55 -14.85 0.71 -11.82
C ILE A 55 -14.50 0.55 -13.31
N SER A 56 -13.39 1.17 -13.76
CA SER A 56 -12.92 1.10 -15.14
C SER A 56 -11.40 0.89 -15.20
N LEU A 57 -10.91 0.35 -16.33
CA LEU A 57 -9.48 0.14 -16.54
C LEU A 57 -8.77 1.48 -16.71
N ILE A 58 -7.69 1.66 -15.96
CA ILE A 58 -6.87 2.87 -16.04
C ILE A 58 -5.66 2.61 -16.96
N ASN A 59 -5.47 3.48 -17.96
CA ASN A 59 -4.33 3.44 -18.86
C ASN A 59 -3.32 4.54 -18.52
N ASN A 60 -2.82 4.49 -17.29
CA ASN A 60 -1.87 5.46 -16.75
C ASN A 60 -0.81 4.70 -15.95
N SER A 61 0.47 4.93 -16.26
CA SER A 61 1.59 4.22 -15.62
C SER A 61 1.74 4.50 -14.12
N LEU A 62 1.12 5.57 -13.62
CA LEU A 62 1.06 5.87 -12.19
C LEU A 62 0.23 4.84 -11.40
N TYR A 63 -0.71 4.16 -12.08
CA TYR A 63 -1.64 3.21 -11.49
C TYR A 63 -1.13 1.79 -11.73
N ILE A 64 -0.56 1.19 -10.70
CA ILE A 64 0.01 -0.15 -10.78
C ILE A 64 -1.05 -1.17 -10.40
N ASP A 65 -1.32 -2.13 -11.28
CA ASP A 65 -2.34 -3.15 -11.06
C ASP A 65 -2.13 -3.89 -9.72
N ASN A 66 -3.20 -3.98 -8.94
CA ASN A 66 -3.29 -4.79 -7.74
C ASN A 66 -4.34 -5.90 -7.94
N PRO A 67 -3.95 -7.07 -8.48
CA PRO A 67 -4.89 -8.10 -8.91
C PRO A 67 -5.52 -8.91 -7.76
N PHE A 68 -5.12 -8.64 -6.51
CA PHE A 68 -5.50 -9.46 -5.36
C PHE A 68 -6.35 -8.71 -4.33
N CYS A 69 -6.27 -7.37 -4.23
CA CYS A 69 -6.97 -6.61 -3.18
C CYS A 69 -8.31 -6.00 -3.62
N GLY A 70 -8.72 -6.26 -4.86
CA GLY A 70 -10.06 -5.93 -5.31
C GLY A 70 -11.08 -6.93 -4.79
N ASN A 71 -12.29 -6.44 -4.52
CA ASN A 71 -13.42 -7.28 -4.15
C ASN A 71 -13.74 -8.24 -5.31
N LYS A 72 -13.11 -9.42 -5.33
CA LYS A 72 -13.57 -10.58 -6.09
C LYS A 72 -14.73 -11.18 -5.30
N SER A 73 -15.82 -10.44 -5.16
CA SER A 73 -17.05 -11.04 -4.67
C SER A 73 -17.43 -12.10 -5.70
N ALA A 74 -17.09 -13.36 -5.40
CA ALA A 74 -17.59 -14.54 -6.10
C ALA A 74 -19.10 -14.73 -5.86
N ILE A 75 -19.75 -13.75 -5.21
CA ILE A 75 -21.14 -13.74 -4.85
C ILE A 75 -21.73 -12.44 -5.40
N SER A 76 -22.63 -12.60 -6.37
CA SER A 76 -23.52 -11.61 -6.98
C SER A 76 -22.97 -10.73 -8.12
N ASN A 77 -23.84 -10.49 -9.10
CA ASN A 77 -23.63 -9.82 -10.40
C ASN A 77 -23.25 -8.33 -10.31
N SER A 78 -22.36 -7.93 -9.39
CA SER A 78 -21.87 -6.56 -9.26
C SER A 78 -20.61 -6.33 -10.10
N SER A 79 -20.51 -5.14 -10.68
CA SER A 79 -19.38 -4.63 -11.45
C SER A 79 -18.03 -5.02 -10.86
N LYS A 80 -17.11 -5.53 -11.70
CA LYS A 80 -15.74 -5.89 -11.31
C LYS A 80 -15.01 -4.63 -10.81
N ILE A 81 -14.75 -4.55 -9.51
CA ILE A 81 -13.91 -3.51 -8.91
C ILE A 81 -12.45 -3.89 -9.20
N LEU A 82 -11.73 -2.96 -9.81
CA LEU A 82 -10.31 -3.05 -10.13
C LEU A 82 -9.53 -2.30 -9.06
N SER A 83 -8.47 -2.90 -8.54
CA SER A 83 -7.64 -2.25 -7.52
C SER A 83 -6.29 -1.87 -8.08
N TYR A 84 -5.79 -0.73 -7.62
CA TYR A 84 -4.53 -0.16 -8.07
C TYR A 84 -3.72 0.34 -6.87
N PHE A 85 -2.40 0.35 -7.05
CA PHE A 85 -1.47 1.06 -6.18
C PHE A 85 -0.97 2.32 -6.88
N VAL A 86 -0.80 3.37 -6.08
CA VAL A 86 -0.02 4.57 -6.45
C VAL A 86 1.06 4.75 -5.39
N ILE A 87 2.30 4.92 -5.82
CA ILE A 87 3.40 5.22 -4.90
C ILE A 87 3.25 6.67 -4.42
N GLY A 88 3.34 6.88 -3.11
CA GLY A 88 3.10 8.16 -2.48
C GLY A 88 1.62 8.44 -2.24
N SER A 89 1.31 9.72 -2.11
CA SER A 89 -0.05 10.22 -1.93
C SER A 89 -0.53 10.89 -3.20
N ILE A 90 -1.76 10.60 -3.60
CA ILE A 90 -2.44 11.24 -4.74
C ILE A 90 -3.46 12.24 -4.20
N LEU A 91 -3.59 13.40 -4.86
CA LEU A 91 -4.59 14.38 -4.50
C LEU A 91 -5.95 13.97 -5.08
N GLY A 92 -7.04 14.31 -4.39
CA GLY A 92 -8.38 14.06 -4.93
C GLY A 92 -8.65 14.74 -6.28
N SER A 93 -7.95 15.83 -6.59
CA SER A 93 -8.00 16.49 -7.90
C SER A 93 -7.37 15.69 -9.04
N ASP A 94 -6.42 14.82 -8.70
CA ASP A 94 -5.59 14.07 -9.66
C ASP A 94 -6.06 12.60 -9.78
N LEU A 95 -7.06 12.23 -8.97
CA LEU A 95 -7.67 10.92 -8.99
C LEU A 95 -8.52 10.75 -10.26
N GLU A 96 -8.33 9.63 -10.95
CA GLU A 96 -9.16 9.28 -12.11
C GLU A 96 -10.64 9.19 -11.71
N GLU A 97 -11.55 9.69 -12.57
CA GLU A 97 -12.98 9.84 -12.27
C GLU A 97 -13.65 8.52 -11.86
N SER A 98 -13.16 7.40 -12.40
CA SER A 98 -13.70 6.07 -12.10
C SER A 98 -13.18 5.45 -10.80
N CYS A 99 -12.28 6.14 -10.09
CA CYS A 99 -11.56 5.64 -8.94
C CYS A 99 -12.02 6.29 -7.63
N THR A 100 -11.82 5.56 -6.55
CA THR A 100 -12.10 5.99 -5.17
C THR A 100 -10.90 5.62 -4.30
N PHE A 101 -10.62 6.47 -3.31
CA PHE A 101 -9.63 6.15 -2.29
C PHE A 101 -10.10 4.99 -1.44
N ASP A 102 -9.23 4.00 -1.25
CA ASP A 102 -9.45 2.90 -0.32
C ASP A 102 -8.71 3.18 0.99
N THR A 103 -7.37 3.24 0.92
CA THR A 103 -6.53 3.43 2.10
C THR A 103 -5.12 3.89 1.73
N VAL A 104 -4.35 4.30 2.75
CA VAL A 104 -2.92 4.58 2.63
C VAL A 104 -2.16 3.70 3.61
N VAL A 105 -1.11 3.08 3.12
CA VAL A 105 -0.23 2.19 3.90
C VAL A 105 1.19 2.71 3.83
N LEU A 106 1.97 2.42 4.87
CA LEU A 106 3.36 2.83 4.96
C LEU A 106 4.30 1.65 4.75
N THR A 107 5.38 1.89 4.03
CA THR A 107 6.49 0.96 3.89
C THR A 107 7.82 1.69 4.10
N SER A 108 8.91 0.96 4.24
CA SER A 108 10.24 1.49 4.49
C SER A 108 10.73 2.31 3.31
N SER A 109 11.26 3.50 3.59
CA SER A 109 11.97 4.32 2.59
C SER A 109 13.27 3.67 2.10
N SER A 110 13.78 2.67 2.83
CA SER A 110 14.96 1.90 2.45
C SER A 110 14.70 0.92 1.30
N ILE A 111 13.43 0.65 0.97
CA ILE A 111 13.03 -0.17 -0.18
C ILE A 111 12.67 0.79 -1.32
N PRO A 112 13.58 1.00 -2.29
CA PRO A 112 13.37 2.00 -3.33
C PRO A 112 12.26 1.55 -4.29
N LEU A 113 11.09 2.17 -4.19
CA LEU A 113 10.01 2.04 -5.16
C LEU A 113 10.18 3.14 -6.21
N GLN A 114 10.66 2.76 -7.39
CA GLN A 114 10.82 3.67 -8.53
C GLN A 114 9.54 3.69 -9.38
N GLU A 115 9.46 4.60 -10.36
CA GLU A 115 8.32 4.74 -11.29
C GLU A 115 7.94 3.44 -12.04
N ASN A 116 8.86 2.45 -12.11
CA ASN A 116 8.62 1.14 -12.72
C ASN A 116 8.45 0.01 -11.70
N ALA A 117 7.98 0.33 -10.48
CA ALA A 117 7.74 -0.69 -9.48
C ALA A 117 6.69 -1.69 -9.99
N THR A 118 6.99 -2.97 -9.86
CA THR A 118 6.02 -4.02 -10.12
C THR A 118 5.18 -4.27 -8.88
N TYR A 119 4.01 -4.88 -9.07
CA TYR A 119 3.18 -5.39 -7.98
C TYR A 119 3.99 -6.18 -6.94
N SER A 120 4.88 -7.08 -7.39
CA SER A 120 5.68 -7.92 -6.50
C SER A 120 6.61 -7.09 -5.61
N THR A 121 7.25 -6.06 -6.16
CA THR A 121 8.17 -5.20 -5.39
C THR A 121 7.40 -4.39 -4.35
N ILE A 122 6.22 -3.87 -4.73
CA ILE A 122 5.32 -3.18 -3.80
C ILE A 122 4.87 -4.14 -2.69
N HIS A 123 4.46 -5.36 -3.05
CA HIS A 123 4.00 -6.35 -2.09
C HIS A 123 5.09 -6.74 -1.07
N VAL A 124 6.33 -6.97 -1.53
CA VAL A 124 7.48 -7.21 -0.63
C VAL A 124 7.72 -6.02 0.29
N ALA A 125 7.62 -4.80 -0.23
CA ALA A 125 7.78 -3.59 0.57
C ALA A 125 6.70 -3.50 1.65
N LEU A 126 5.44 -3.75 1.30
CA LEU A 126 4.32 -3.74 2.23
C LEU A 126 4.44 -4.85 3.29
N ALA A 127 4.83 -6.06 2.89
CA ALA A 127 5.08 -7.18 3.80
C ALA A 127 6.28 -6.92 4.75
N PHE A 128 7.26 -6.14 4.31
CA PHE A 128 8.33 -5.67 5.18
C PHE A 128 7.82 -4.63 6.20
N GLY A 129 6.93 -3.73 5.78
CA GLY A 129 6.43 -2.63 6.59
C GLY A 129 7.43 -1.47 6.70
N PHE A 130 7.51 -0.81 7.84
CA PHE A 130 8.44 0.30 8.11
C PHE A 130 9.04 0.22 9.51
N GLU A 131 10.05 1.05 9.79
CA GLU A 131 10.72 1.10 11.09
C GLU A 131 10.46 2.44 11.80
N LEU A 132 10.32 2.37 13.12
CA LEU A 132 10.33 3.51 14.04
C LEU A 132 11.64 3.51 14.84
N SER A 133 12.19 4.68 15.13
CA SER A 133 13.42 4.91 15.91
C SER A 133 13.21 5.93 17.02
#